data_AF-A0A1J3H4W7-F1
#
_entry.id   AF-A0A1J3H4W7-F1
#
_cell.length_a   1.000
_cell.length_b   1.000
_cell.length_c   1.000
_cell.angle_alpha   90.00
_cell.angle_beta   90.00
_cell.angle_gamma   90.00
#
_symmetry.space_group_name_H-M   'P 1'
#
loop_
_entity.id
_entity.type
_entity.pdbx_description
1 polymer ?
#
loop_
_entity_poly.entity_id
_entity_poly.type
_entity_poly.pdbx_seq_one_letter_code
_entity_poly.pdbx_strand_id
1 'polypeptide(L)'
;MDLLPPHSSSAVWKGDVFVSFRGEDVRKAFVSHLFCELDRMGINAFRDDLDLERGKSISPELEDAIKGSRFAIVVVSRNYAASRWCLDELLKIIKCKDTINQTVIPIFYEVDPSDVRRQTGTFGEDVESHSDKEKVKKWKEALTKLAAISGEDSQTWRDESKLIKKIVKDISDQLVSTSWDDSEELIGMSSHMDFLQSMMSIEKEDIRMVGIWGMGGVGKTTIAKYLYNQLSCQFQAHCFMENVKEVCNRYGVRRLQEEFLCRMFGERDKEAWGSVSCSSMIKERFKHKRVLIVLDDVDRSEQLNELVKETDWFGPGSRIIVTTRDRHLLVSHGIALVYKVKCLPKKEALQLFSHYAFRGEIITPSGFREVSAQAINYASGLPLALRVLGSFLYRRSQSEWESTLARLETYPHSDIMEVLRVSYDGLDEQEKAIFLYISCFYNMKHVDYVTRLLSICGYAAEIGITVLTEKSLIVISNGCIKMHDLLEQMGRELVRQQAVTKPSDRLFLWESQDICDLLSENSGTQLVEGMSLNLSEFPEDFC
;
A
#
# COMPACT_ATOMS: atom_id res chain seq x y z
N MET A 1 38.58 19.46 16.08
CA MET A 1 37.52 18.85 16.90
C MET A 1 36.34 19.78 16.82
N ASP A 2 35.58 19.69 15.74
CA ASP A 2 34.35 20.47 15.56
C ASP A 2 33.17 19.54 15.77
N LEU A 3 32.49 19.74 16.89
CA LEU A 3 31.28 19.01 17.26
C LEU A 3 30.14 19.52 16.39
N LEU A 4 29.62 18.64 15.54
CA LEU A 4 28.34 18.83 14.85
C LEU A 4 27.22 19.09 15.88
N PRO A 5 26.25 19.97 15.58
CA PRO A 5 25.14 20.24 16.48
C PRO A 5 24.26 18.98 16.64
N PRO A 6 23.67 18.76 17.82
CA PRO A 6 22.82 17.60 18.06
C PRO A 6 21.57 17.69 17.17
N HIS A 7 21.25 16.58 16.50
CA HIS A 7 19.98 16.37 15.82
C HIS A 7 18.82 16.77 16.74
N SER A 8 17.87 17.56 16.21
CA SER A 8 16.67 17.98 16.94
C SER A 8 15.96 16.75 17.49
N SER A 9 15.84 16.65 18.81
CA SER A 9 15.05 15.60 19.46
C SER A 9 13.62 15.68 18.95
N SER A 10 13.16 14.67 18.23
CA SER A 10 11.74 14.51 17.89
C SER A 10 10.95 14.49 19.20
N ALA A 11 10.12 15.50 19.44
CA ALA A 11 9.24 15.52 20.59
C ALA A 11 8.32 14.29 20.52
N VAL A 12 8.41 13.40 21.52
CA VAL A 12 7.51 12.25 21.63
C VAL A 12 6.18 12.77 22.15
N TRP A 13 5.23 12.94 21.25
CA TRP A 13 3.85 13.31 21.58
C TRP A 13 3.15 12.12 22.27
N LYS A 14 2.44 12.37 23.36
CA LYS A 14 1.64 11.38 24.10
C LYS A 14 0.23 11.22 23.53
N GLY A 15 -0.28 12.25 22.84
CA GLY A 15 -1.57 12.26 22.18
C GLY A 15 -1.53 13.12 20.92
N ASP A 16 -2.53 12.95 20.05
CA ASP A 16 -2.58 13.68 18.79
C ASP A 16 -3.17 15.08 19.02
N VAL A 17 -4.32 15.16 19.69
CA VAL A 17 -5.10 16.40 19.80
C VAL A 17 -5.47 16.68 21.26
N PHE A 18 -5.24 17.91 21.72
CA PHE A 18 -5.89 18.48 22.90
C PHE A 18 -7.04 19.39 22.46
N VAL A 19 -8.20 19.32 23.13
CA VAL A 19 -9.35 20.18 22.82
C VAL A 19 -9.67 21.06 24.03
N SER A 20 -9.46 22.37 23.91
CA SER A 20 -9.88 23.36 24.91
C SER A 20 -11.23 23.96 24.52
N PHE A 21 -12.19 23.97 25.45
CA PHE A 21 -13.54 24.47 25.20
C PHE A 21 -14.26 24.83 26.50
N ARG A 22 -15.35 25.60 26.40
CA ARG A 22 -16.26 25.83 27.52
C ARG A 22 -17.28 24.70 27.60
N GLY A 23 -17.16 23.85 28.61
CA GLY A 23 -18.03 22.68 28.76
C GLY A 23 -19.54 22.99 28.81
N GLU A 24 -19.93 24.06 29.50
CA GLU A 24 -21.35 24.46 29.62
C GLU A 24 -21.97 24.87 28.28
N ASP A 25 -21.17 25.37 27.32
CA ASP A 25 -21.67 25.89 26.05
C ASP A 25 -21.75 24.79 24.97
N VAL A 26 -20.66 24.03 24.78
CA VAL A 26 -20.46 23.23 23.56
C VAL A 26 -20.25 21.73 23.78
N ARG A 27 -20.13 21.26 25.04
CA ARG A 27 -19.77 19.86 25.36
C ARG A 27 -20.72 18.85 24.72
N LYS A 28 -22.04 19.04 24.89
CA LYS A 28 -23.09 18.12 24.40
C LYS A 28 -23.53 18.38 22.95
N ALA A 29 -22.98 19.39 22.30
CA ALA A 29 -23.31 19.79 20.94
C ALA A 29 -22.06 19.62 20.05
N PHE A 30 -21.51 20.72 19.56
CA PHE A 30 -20.36 20.76 18.65
C PHE A 30 -19.19 19.86 19.07
N VAL A 31 -18.76 19.94 20.35
CA VAL A 31 -17.59 19.19 20.82
C VAL A 31 -17.84 17.68 20.88
N SER A 32 -19.05 17.23 21.23
CA SER A 32 -19.38 15.80 21.19
C SER A 32 -19.28 15.21 19.78
N HIS A 33 -19.71 15.97 18.77
CA HIS A 33 -19.61 15.58 17.37
C HIS A 33 -18.18 15.66 16.85
N LEU A 34 -17.39 16.64 17.31
CA LEU A 34 -15.96 16.74 17.01
C LEU A 34 -15.20 15.50 17.53
N PHE A 35 -15.39 15.11 18.79
CA PHE A 35 -14.77 13.90 19.34
C PHE A 35 -15.24 12.64 18.61
N CYS A 36 -16.52 12.54 18.26
CA CYS A 36 -17.03 11.41 17.49
C CYS A 36 -16.33 11.26 16.12
N GLU A 37 -16.08 12.37 15.42
CA GLU A 37 -15.39 12.32 14.13
C GLU A 37 -13.87 12.14 14.27
N LEU A 38 -13.23 12.69 15.32
CA LEU A 38 -11.83 12.42 15.66
C LEU A 38 -11.60 10.92 15.93
N ASP A 39 -12.42 10.30 16.78
CA ASP A 39 -12.39 8.85 17.05
C ASP A 39 -12.55 8.04 15.76
N ARG A 40 -13.51 8.46 14.91
CA ARG A 40 -13.79 7.78 13.65
C ARG A 40 -12.60 7.78 12.70
N MET A 41 -11.77 8.83 12.74
CA MET A 41 -10.54 8.94 11.95
C MET A 41 -9.32 8.35 12.68
N GLY A 42 -9.51 7.72 13.83
CA GLY A 42 -8.44 7.10 14.62
C GLY A 42 -7.49 8.12 15.26
N ILE A 43 -7.92 9.37 15.42
CA ILE A 43 -7.12 10.44 16.00
C ILE A 43 -7.28 10.39 17.53
N ASN A 44 -6.17 10.20 18.24
CA ASN A 44 -6.16 10.12 19.70
C ASN A 44 -6.29 11.50 20.32
N ALA A 45 -7.52 11.91 20.61
CA ALA A 45 -7.84 13.19 21.22
C ALA A 45 -8.01 13.03 22.75
N PHE A 46 -7.31 13.87 23.51
CA PHE A 46 -7.48 13.94 24.97
C PHE A 46 -8.88 14.47 25.30
N ARG A 47 -9.64 13.66 26.05
CA ARG A 47 -10.94 14.04 26.61
C ARG A 47 -10.76 14.48 28.03
N ASP A 48 -11.10 15.73 28.30
CA ASP A 48 -11.36 16.16 29.67
C ASP A 48 -12.75 15.65 30.10
N ASP A 49 -12.83 14.34 30.36
CA ASP A 49 -14.04 13.64 30.84
C ASP A 49 -14.28 13.88 32.34
N LEU A 50 -13.39 14.61 33.01
CA LEU A 50 -13.58 14.90 34.41
C LEU A 50 -14.52 16.11 34.56
N ASP A 51 -15.64 15.88 35.24
CA ASP A 51 -16.36 16.92 35.97
C ASP A 51 -15.45 17.44 37.12
N LEU A 52 -14.31 18.05 36.77
CA LEU A 52 -13.38 18.63 37.74
C LEU A 52 -14.09 19.76 38.47
N GLU A 53 -14.19 19.58 39.78
CA GLU A 53 -14.80 20.52 40.73
C GLU A 53 -14.36 21.96 40.45
N ARG A 54 -15.34 22.83 40.27
CA ARG A 54 -15.20 24.27 40.05
C ARG A 54 -14.13 24.88 40.98
N GLY A 55 -13.05 25.42 40.39
CA GLY A 55 -12.22 26.45 41.05
C GLY A 55 -10.76 26.12 41.42
N LYS A 56 -10.14 25.05 40.93
CA LYS A 56 -8.69 24.81 41.15
C LYS A 56 -7.83 25.16 39.92
N SER A 57 -6.52 25.35 40.13
CA SER A 57 -5.52 25.50 39.07
C SER A 57 -5.43 24.25 38.20
N ILE A 58 -5.01 24.40 36.93
CA ILE A 58 -4.71 23.30 35.99
C ILE A 58 -3.97 22.18 36.73
N SER A 59 -4.50 20.95 36.67
CA SER A 59 -3.81 19.80 37.26
C SER A 59 -2.50 19.54 36.50
N PRO A 60 -1.45 19.03 37.16
CA PRO A 60 -0.21 18.64 36.48
C PRO A 60 -0.46 17.70 35.29
N GLU A 61 -1.48 16.85 35.39
CA GLU A 61 -1.94 15.94 34.35
C GLU A 61 -2.44 16.68 33.10
N LEU A 62 -3.23 17.73 33.28
CA LEU A 62 -3.74 18.54 32.16
C LEU A 62 -2.62 19.37 31.51
N GLU A 63 -1.68 19.90 32.30
CA GLU A 63 -0.48 20.53 31.75
C GLU A 63 0.33 19.57 30.88
N ASP A 64 0.47 18.33 31.32
CA ASP A 64 1.20 17.29 30.60
C ASP A 64 0.43 16.83 29.35
N ALA A 65 -0.90 16.80 29.39
CA ALA A 65 -1.74 16.53 28.22
C ALA A 65 -1.60 17.63 27.17
N ILE A 66 -1.63 18.92 27.57
CA ILE A 66 -1.44 20.06 26.66
C ILE A 66 -0.06 20.00 26.03
N LYS A 67 1.01 19.82 26.81
CA LYS A 67 2.39 19.73 26.28
C LYS A 67 2.62 18.48 25.44
N GLY A 68 1.96 17.38 25.81
CA GLY A 68 2.09 16.08 25.16
C GLY A 68 1.25 15.94 23.90
N SER A 69 0.41 16.92 23.56
CA SER A 69 -0.43 16.88 22.36
C SER A 69 0.21 17.62 21.20
N ARG A 70 0.13 17.06 20.01
CA ARG A 70 0.71 17.66 18.81
C ARG A 70 -0.12 18.84 18.27
N PHE A 71 -1.43 18.70 18.34
CA PHE A 71 -2.40 19.71 17.95
C PHE A 71 -3.18 20.19 19.18
N ALA A 72 -3.55 21.46 19.19
CA ALA A 72 -4.49 22.03 20.16
C ALA A 72 -5.65 22.70 19.42
N ILE A 73 -6.85 22.12 19.50
CA ILE A 73 -8.08 22.75 19.03
C ILE A 73 -8.61 23.63 20.15
N VAL A 74 -8.89 24.90 19.85
CA VAL A 74 -9.47 25.84 20.83
C VAL A 74 -10.84 26.27 20.31
N VAL A 75 -11.91 25.75 20.93
CA VAL A 75 -13.29 26.10 20.61
C VAL A 75 -13.69 27.28 21.48
N VAL A 76 -13.64 28.48 20.91
CA VAL A 76 -14.01 29.73 21.59
C VAL A 76 -15.51 29.94 21.39
N SER A 77 -16.29 29.72 22.45
CA SER A 77 -17.72 30.03 22.52
C SER A 77 -17.98 31.38 23.16
N ARG A 78 -19.23 31.84 23.12
CA ARG A 78 -19.65 33.15 23.68
C ARG A 78 -19.22 33.37 25.14
N ASN A 79 -19.29 32.35 26.00
CA ASN A 79 -18.95 32.45 27.43
C ASN A 79 -17.58 31.82 27.75
N TYR A 80 -16.71 31.60 26.75
CA TYR A 80 -15.40 30.99 26.97
C TYR A 80 -14.55 31.80 27.96
N ALA A 81 -14.56 33.13 27.85
CA ALA A 81 -13.82 34.04 28.71
C ALA A 81 -14.33 34.12 30.16
N ALA A 82 -15.59 33.74 30.42
CA ALA A 82 -16.11 33.69 31.79
C ALA A 82 -15.43 32.59 32.63
N SER A 83 -14.86 31.57 31.97
CA SER A 83 -14.16 30.46 32.63
C SER A 83 -12.69 30.75 32.82
N ARG A 84 -12.29 30.97 34.07
CA ARG A 84 -10.86 31.06 34.47
C ARG A 84 -10.06 29.84 33.99
N TRP A 85 -10.66 28.65 34.01
CA TRP A 85 -10.01 27.42 33.59
C TRP A 85 -9.66 27.44 32.10
N CYS A 86 -10.64 27.81 31.25
CA CYS A 86 -10.43 27.92 29.80
C CYS A 86 -9.34 28.95 29.47
N LEU A 87 -9.30 30.08 30.19
CA LEU A 87 -8.27 31.10 30.00
C LEU A 87 -6.88 30.65 30.47
N ASP A 88 -6.78 29.92 31.59
CA ASP A 88 -5.51 29.34 32.05
C ASP A 88 -5.01 28.27 31.05
N GLU A 89 -5.88 27.42 30.50
CA GLU A 89 -5.54 26.43 29.45
C GLU A 89 -5.03 27.12 28.19
N LEU A 90 -5.75 28.13 27.71
CA LEU A 90 -5.37 28.90 26.53
C LEU A 90 -3.98 29.53 26.71
N LEU A 91 -3.71 30.13 27.87
CA LEU A 91 -2.40 30.70 28.17
C LEU A 91 -1.29 29.64 28.05
N LYS A 92 -1.57 28.41 28.47
CA LYS A 92 -0.63 27.30 28.36
C LYS A 92 -0.46 26.83 26.91
N ILE A 93 -1.54 26.69 26.16
CA ILE A 93 -1.52 26.32 24.74
C ILE A 93 -0.69 27.32 23.93
N ILE A 94 -0.91 28.63 24.13
CA ILE A 94 -0.14 29.67 23.45
C ILE A 94 1.34 29.61 23.85
N LYS A 95 1.64 29.32 25.12
CA LYS A 95 3.03 29.07 25.54
C LYS A 95 3.64 27.86 24.82
N CYS A 96 2.91 26.75 24.70
CA CYS A 96 3.36 25.56 23.99
C CYS A 96 3.56 25.81 22.48
N LYS A 97 2.67 26.58 21.84
CA LYS A 97 2.87 27.07 20.47
C LYS A 97 4.20 27.79 20.33
N ASP A 98 4.50 28.73 21.24
CA ASP A 98 5.72 29.55 21.17
C ASP A 98 7.00 28.75 21.53
N THR A 99 6.93 27.75 22.42
CA THR A 99 8.11 27.03 22.93
C THR A 99 8.42 25.71 22.23
N ILE A 100 7.39 24.97 21.81
CA ILE A 100 7.54 23.61 21.23
C ILE A 100 6.86 23.50 19.86
N ASN A 101 6.52 24.63 19.24
CA ASN A 101 5.89 24.71 17.91
C ASN A 101 4.62 23.86 17.76
N GLN A 102 3.83 23.74 18.84
CA GLN A 102 2.53 23.06 18.82
C GLN A 102 1.60 23.75 17.82
N THR A 103 0.91 22.96 16.99
CA THR A 103 -0.06 23.51 16.02
C THR A 103 -1.36 23.82 16.73
N VAL A 104 -1.83 25.06 16.62
CA VAL A 104 -3.06 25.54 17.29
C VAL A 104 -4.11 25.86 16.23
N ILE A 105 -5.31 25.31 16.39
CA ILE A 105 -6.44 25.45 15.46
C ILE A 105 -7.59 26.15 16.21
N PRO A 106 -7.78 27.45 16.04
CA PRO A 106 -8.91 28.15 16.64
C PRO A 106 -10.21 27.89 15.87
N ILE A 107 -11.28 27.65 16.62
CA ILE A 107 -12.66 27.57 16.13
C ILE A 107 -13.46 28.63 16.88
N PHE A 108 -13.93 29.65 16.17
CA PHE A 108 -14.79 30.69 16.71
C PHE A 108 -16.25 30.22 16.57
N TYR A 109 -16.79 29.67 17.65
CA TYR A 109 -18.11 29.07 17.70
C TYR A 109 -19.15 30.09 18.17
N GLU A 110 -19.99 30.54 17.24
CA GLU A 110 -21.01 31.57 17.45
C GLU A 110 -20.47 32.86 18.11
N VAL A 111 -19.22 33.22 17.84
CA VAL A 111 -18.56 34.42 18.35
C VAL A 111 -17.73 35.08 17.24
N ASP A 112 -17.79 36.41 17.14
CA ASP A 112 -16.98 37.15 16.16
C ASP A 112 -15.50 37.09 16.58
N PRO A 113 -14.58 36.62 15.72
CA PRO A 113 -13.15 36.61 16.00
C PRO A 113 -12.58 37.98 16.39
N SER A 114 -13.20 39.07 15.90
CA SER A 114 -12.83 40.45 16.21
C SER A 114 -13.12 40.82 17.67
N ASP A 115 -14.21 40.31 18.23
CA ASP A 115 -14.56 40.49 19.64
C ASP A 115 -13.61 39.71 20.54
N VAL A 116 -13.19 38.51 20.12
CA VAL A 116 -12.15 37.75 20.82
C VAL A 116 -10.79 38.47 20.74
N ARG A 117 -10.44 39.02 19.57
CA ARG A 117 -9.14 39.69 19.33
C ARG A 117 -9.00 41.01 20.09
N ARG A 118 -10.06 41.82 20.14
CA ARG A 118 -10.06 43.13 20.80
C ARG A 118 -10.61 43.09 22.22
N GLN A 119 -11.14 41.93 22.63
CA GLN A 119 -11.85 41.74 23.89
C GLN A 119 -12.93 42.82 24.08
N THR A 120 -13.83 42.90 23.10
CA THR A 120 -14.95 43.87 23.04
C THR A 120 -16.29 43.20 23.31
N GLY A 121 -17.32 44.01 23.57
CA GLY A 121 -18.67 43.52 23.87
C GLY A 121 -18.73 42.65 25.13
N THR A 122 -19.69 41.72 25.15
CA THR A 122 -19.90 40.83 26.30
C THR A 122 -18.72 39.91 26.56
N PHE A 123 -17.99 39.50 25.50
CA PHE A 123 -16.78 38.69 25.65
C PHE A 123 -15.67 39.44 26.40
N GLY A 124 -15.52 40.74 26.12
CA GLY A 124 -14.59 41.62 26.82
C GLY A 124 -14.95 41.85 28.30
N GLU A 125 -16.25 42.02 28.58
CA GLU A 125 -16.77 42.15 29.94
C GLU A 125 -16.45 40.91 30.79
N ASP A 126 -16.63 39.71 30.22
CA ASP A 126 -16.26 38.45 30.87
C ASP A 126 -14.77 38.38 31.23
N VAL A 127 -13.89 38.83 30.33
CA VAL A 127 -12.43 38.90 30.60
C VAL A 127 -12.12 39.86 31.76
N GLU A 128 -12.76 41.03 31.81
CA GLU A 128 -12.52 42.05 32.84
C GLU A 128 -13.15 41.73 34.20
N SER A 129 -14.16 40.87 34.22
CA SER A 129 -14.88 40.45 35.42
C SER A 129 -14.01 39.68 36.43
N HIS A 130 -12.89 39.11 35.97
CA HIS A 130 -11.97 38.37 36.82
C HIS A 130 -11.19 39.29 37.78
N SER A 131 -11.06 38.87 39.03
CA SER A 131 -10.46 39.66 40.11
C SER A 131 -8.93 39.82 40.02
N ASP A 132 -8.24 38.88 39.36
CA ASP A 132 -6.78 38.85 39.25
C ASP A 132 -6.31 39.67 38.03
N LYS A 133 -6.01 40.95 38.26
CA LYS A 133 -5.63 41.89 37.19
C LYS A 133 -4.31 41.54 36.50
N GLU A 134 -3.38 40.87 37.17
CA GLU A 134 -2.14 40.42 36.52
C GLU A 134 -2.39 39.27 35.55
N LYS A 135 -3.22 38.29 35.94
CA LYS A 135 -3.64 37.21 35.05
C LYS A 135 -4.47 37.71 33.88
N VAL A 136 -5.40 38.65 34.12
CA VAL A 136 -6.23 39.26 33.06
C VAL A 136 -5.37 39.82 31.94
N LYS A 137 -4.25 40.50 32.28
CA LYS A 137 -3.32 41.01 31.26
C LYS A 137 -2.73 39.89 30.39
N LYS A 138 -2.28 38.80 31.02
CA LYS A 138 -1.72 37.63 30.30
C LYS A 138 -2.77 36.93 29.44
N TRP A 139 -4.00 36.80 29.93
CA TRP A 139 -5.10 36.20 29.18
C TRP A 139 -5.49 37.05 27.96
N LYS A 140 -5.54 38.38 28.10
CA LYS A 140 -5.77 39.29 26.96
C LYS A 140 -4.72 39.14 25.87
N GLU A 141 -3.45 39.04 26.25
CA GLU A 141 -2.36 38.78 25.31
C GLU A 141 -2.53 37.42 24.61
N ALA A 142 -2.89 36.36 25.35
CA ALA A 142 -3.12 35.03 24.79
C ALA A 142 -4.31 34.98 23.82
N LEU A 143 -5.44 35.62 24.17
CA LEU A 143 -6.63 35.73 23.31
C LEU A 143 -6.34 36.52 22.03
N THR A 144 -5.59 37.62 22.14
CA THR A 144 -5.15 38.41 20.99
C THR A 144 -4.27 37.59 20.05
N LYS A 145 -3.34 36.79 20.62
CA LYS A 145 -2.51 35.86 19.84
C LYS A 145 -3.33 34.76 19.19
N LEU A 146 -4.28 34.16 19.92
CA LEU A 146 -5.15 33.11 19.39
C LEU A 146 -5.96 33.62 18.19
N ALA A 147 -6.57 34.81 18.32
CA ALA A 147 -7.38 35.41 17.26
C ALA A 147 -6.58 35.91 16.05
N ALA A 148 -5.25 35.95 16.15
CA ALA A 148 -4.37 36.23 15.02
C ALA A 148 -3.98 34.97 14.23
N ILE A 149 -4.26 33.77 14.75
CA ILE A 149 -4.02 32.51 14.05
C ILE A 149 -5.18 32.26 13.08
N SER A 150 -4.87 31.78 11.87
CA SER A 150 -5.90 31.35 10.92
C SER A 150 -6.73 30.21 11.53
N GLY A 151 -8.03 30.42 11.65
CA GLY A 151 -8.97 29.47 12.21
C GLY A 151 -10.28 29.47 11.44
N GLU A 152 -11.26 28.74 11.97
CA GLU A 152 -12.59 28.64 11.36
C GLU A 152 -13.61 29.45 12.16
N ASP A 153 -14.41 30.24 11.45
CA ASP A 153 -15.58 30.89 12.01
C ASP A 153 -16.82 30.06 11.67
N SER A 154 -17.44 29.48 12.69
CA SER A 154 -18.67 28.68 12.54
C SER A 154 -19.80 29.39 11.80
N GLN A 155 -19.89 30.72 11.90
CA GLN A 155 -20.94 31.52 11.25
C GLN A 155 -20.79 31.56 9.72
N THR A 156 -19.60 31.27 9.20
CA THR A 156 -19.34 31.19 7.75
C THR A 156 -19.77 29.85 7.14
N TRP A 157 -20.07 28.85 7.98
CA TRP A 157 -20.47 27.52 7.55
C TRP A 157 -21.97 27.34 7.65
N ARG A 158 -22.59 26.74 6.62
CA ARG A 158 -24.02 26.37 6.68
C ARG A 158 -24.30 25.19 7.60
N ASP A 159 -23.35 24.26 7.72
CA ASP A 159 -23.51 23.00 8.45
C ASP A 159 -22.29 22.76 9.34
N GLU A 160 -22.48 22.67 10.66
CA GLU A 160 -21.41 22.35 11.62
C GLU A 160 -20.73 21.01 11.32
N SER A 161 -21.50 20.03 10.82
CA SER A 161 -20.96 18.72 10.44
C SER A 161 -19.91 18.79 9.33
N LYS A 162 -20.02 19.76 8.40
CA LYS A 162 -19.03 19.97 7.34
C LYS A 162 -17.78 20.65 7.88
N LEU A 163 -17.96 21.62 8.78
CA LEU A 163 -16.87 22.26 9.50
C LEU A 163 -16.05 21.22 10.28
N ILE A 164 -16.71 20.37 11.07
CA ILE A 164 -16.05 19.29 11.84
C ILE A 164 -15.27 18.36 10.90
N LYS A 165 -15.90 17.86 9.84
CA LYS A 165 -15.24 16.97 8.86
C LYS A 165 -14.01 17.60 8.23
N LYS A 166 -14.07 18.90 7.90
CA LYS A 166 -12.95 19.64 7.34
C LYS A 166 -11.79 19.68 8.34
N ILE A 167 -12.05 20.09 9.59
CA ILE A 167 -11.02 20.21 10.63
C ILE A 167 -10.36 18.86 10.91
N VAL A 168 -11.17 17.81 11.10
CA VAL A 168 -10.65 16.46 11.39
C VAL A 168 -9.84 15.93 10.21
N LYS A 169 -10.29 16.17 8.97
CA LYS A 169 -9.53 15.82 7.77
C LYS A 169 -8.19 16.55 7.71
N ASP A 170 -8.18 17.86 7.93
CA ASP A 170 -6.94 18.67 7.90
C ASP A 170 -5.93 18.18 8.96
N ILE A 171 -6.39 17.80 10.15
CA ILE A 171 -5.54 17.20 11.19
C ILE A 171 -5.02 15.81 10.75
N SER A 172 -5.90 14.97 10.20
CA SER A 172 -5.53 13.64 9.71
C SER A 172 -4.45 13.72 8.64
N ASP A 173 -4.64 14.60 7.64
CA ASP A 173 -3.68 14.82 6.55
C ASP A 173 -2.32 15.29 7.10
N GLN A 174 -2.32 16.18 8.10
CA GLN A 174 -1.10 16.65 8.77
C GLN A 174 -0.43 15.60 9.67
N LEU A 175 -1.19 14.67 10.27
CA LEU A 175 -0.62 13.54 11.00
C LEU A 175 0.11 12.59 10.04
N VAL A 176 -0.54 12.27 8.92
CA VAL A 176 0.00 11.39 7.88
C VAL A 176 1.26 12.00 7.26
N SER A 177 1.24 13.27 6.86
CA SER A 177 2.37 13.93 6.16
C SER A 177 3.67 13.96 6.97
N THR A 178 3.59 13.97 8.30
CA THR A 178 4.75 13.90 9.20
C THR A 178 5.14 12.49 9.63
N SER A 179 4.23 11.52 9.50
CA SER A 179 4.53 10.10 9.76
C SER A 179 5.17 9.45 8.54
N TRP A 180 4.95 10.04 7.36
CA TRP A 180 5.63 9.68 6.14
C TRP A 180 7.04 10.25 6.18
N ASP A 181 7.97 9.36 6.48
CA ASP A 181 9.36 9.57 6.11
C ASP A 181 9.37 9.65 4.57
N ASP A 182 9.42 10.88 4.04
CA ASP A 182 9.56 11.25 2.62
C ASP A 182 10.83 10.66 1.95
N SER A 183 11.51 9.71 2.60
CA SER A 183 12.68 9.01 2.09
C SER A 183 12.34 7.83 1.16
N GLU A 184 11.08 7.35 1.16
CA GLU A 184 10.61 6.29 0.24
C GLU A 184 9.96 6.87 -1.03
N GLU A 185 10.66 7.73 -1.75
CA GLU A 185 10.32 8.02 -3.14
C GLU A 185 10.45 6.70 -3.92
N LEU A 186 9.33 5.97 -4.09
CA LEU A 186 9.32 4.62 -4.66
C LEU A 186 10.01 4.63 -6.02
N ILE A 187 11.15 3.93 -6.07
CA ILE A 187 12.06 3.91 -7.22
C ILE A 187 11.30 3.46 -8.46
N GLY A 188 11.32 4.30 -9.52
CA GLY A 188 10.66 4.03 -10.80
C GLY A 188 9.15 4.32 -10.85
N MET A 189 8.54 4.84 -9.78
CA MET A 189 7.08 4.97 -9.68
C MET A 189 6.47 6.07 -10.56
N SER A 190 7.22 7.15 -10.85
CA SER A 190 6.71 8.29 -11.63
C SER A 190 6.17 7.87 -13.00
N SER A 191 6.90 7.03 -13.72
CA SER A 191 6.48 6.54 -15.04
C SER A 191 5.20 5.69 -15.00
N HIS A 192 5.01 4.92 -13.93
CA HIS A 192 3.78 4.15 -13.70
C HIS A 192 2.60 5.10 -13.44
N MET A 193 2.81 6.14 -12.65
CA MET A 193 1.78 7.12 -12.29
C MET A 193 1.30 7.92 -13.50
N ASP A 194 2.23 8.47 -14.30
CA ASP A 194 1.87 9.25 -15.49
C ASP A 194 0.98 8.44 -16.44
N PHE A 195 1.34 7.17 -16.67
CA PHE A 195 0.58 6.29 -17.55
C PHE A 195 -0.79 5.91 -16.98
N LEU A 196 -0.85 5.52 -15.70
CA LEU A 196 -2.10 5.09 -15.06
C LEU A 196 -3.07 6.26 -14.85
N GLN A 197 -2.59 7.43 -14.43
CA GLN A 197 -3.44 8.62 -14.29
C GLN A 197 -4.02 9.06 -15.63
N SER A 198 -3.22 9.00 -16.71
CA SER A 198 -3.69 9.24 -18.08
C SER A 198 -4.78 8.24 -18.51
N MET A 199 -4.53 6.94 -18.29
CA MET A 199 -5.50 5.86 -18.59
C MET A 199 -6.81 6.03 -17.83
N MET A 200 -6.74 6.43 -16.56
CA MET A 200 -7.91 6.71 -15.74
C MET A 200 -8.61 8.01 -16.14
N SER A 201 -7.92 9.00 -16.73
CA SER A 201 -8.48 10.31 -17.09
C SER A 201 -9.36 10.89 -15.96
N ILE A 202 -8.77 11.13 -14.79
CA ILE A 202 -9.47 11.43 -13.53
C ILE A 202 -10.47 12.60 -13.62
N GLU A 203 -10.22 13.53 -14.55
CA GLU A 203 -11.04 14.71 -14.81
C GLU A 203 -12.38 14.40 -15.52
N LYS A 204 -12.51 13.23 -16.15
CA LYS A 204 -13.73 12.86 -16.88
C LYS A 204 -14.80 12.27 -15.95
N GLU A 205 -16.06 12.58 -16.25
CA GLU A 205 -17.21 12.06 -15.48
C GLU A 205 -17.68 10.66 -15.93
N ASP A 206 -16.97 9.99 -16.84
CA ASP A 206 -17.25 8.60 -17.18
C ASP A 206 -16.86 7.65 -16.03
N ILE A 207 -17.27 6.38 -16.12
CA ILE A 207 -16.92 5.33 -15.17
C ILE A 207 -15.90 4.42 -15.85
N ARG A 208 -14.78 4.16 -15.18
CA ARG A 208 -13.69 3.36 -15.74
C ARG A 208 -13.23 2.28 -14.80
N MET A 209 -13.03 1.09 -15.38
CA MET A 209 -12.32 -0.02 -14.76
C MET A 209 -10.95 -0.15 -15.43
N VAL A 210 -9.89 -0.24 -14.65
CA VAL A 210 -8.51 -0.41 -15.11
C VAL A 210 -7.92 -1.66 -14.49
N GLY A 211 -7.40 -2.56 -15.32
CA GLY A 211 -6.69 -3.75 -14.89
C GLY A 211 -5.18 -3.53 -14.85
N ILE A 212 -4.53 -3.79 -13.72
CA ILE A 212 -3.08 -3.83 -13.57
C ILE A 212 -2.66 -5.30 -13.57
N TRP A 213 -1.94 -5.71 -14.60
CA TRP A 213 -1.62 -7.11 -14.87
C TRP A 213 -0.11 -7.34 -14.98
N GLY A 214 0.36 -8.53 -14.59
CA GLY A 214 1.78 -8.88 -14.64
C GLY A 214 2.16 -10.05 -13.73
N MET A 215 3.42 -10.48 -13.85
CA MET A 215 3.99 -11.61 -13.10
C MET A 215 3.93 -11.41 -11.58
N GLY A 216 3.97 -12.51 -10.82
CA GLY A 216 4.17 -12.45 -9.36
C GLY A 216 5.43 -11.67 -9.00
N GLY A 217 5.36 -10.83 -7.95
CA GLY A 217 6.51 -10.06 -7.47
C GLY A 217 6.93 -8.83 -8.31
N VAL A 218 6.23 -8.52 -9.41
CA VAL A 218 6.57 -7.38 -10.30
C VAL A 218 6.19 -5.99 -9.73
N GLY A 219 5.46 -5.93 -8.61
CA GLY A 219 5.10 -4.66 -7.94
C GLY A 219 3.69 -4.12 -8.21
N LYS A 220 2.76 -4.93 -8.73
CA LYS A 220 1.36 -4.51 -8.99
C LYS A 220 0.67 -3.90 -7.77
N THR A 221 0.70 -4.60 -6.64
CA THR A 221 0.13 -4.16 -5.35
C THR A 221 0.74 -2.83 -4.91
N THR A 222 2.07 -2.69 -5.02
CA THR A 222 2.79 -1.46 -4.66
C THR A 222 2.34 -0.28 -5.53
N ILE A 223 2.23 -0.47 -6.84
CA ILE A 223 1.75 0.56 -7.79
C ILE A 223 0.31 0.96 -7.45
N ALA A 224 -0.58 -0.02 -7.24
CA ALA A 224 -1.97 0.24 -6.92
C ALA A 224 -2.14 0.97 -5.59
N LYS A 225 -1.35 0.60 -4.58
CA LYS A 225 -1.38 1.22 -3.24
C LYS A 225 -0.89 2.65 -3.28
N TYR A 226 0.21 2.91 -3.98
CA TYR A 226 0.72 4.27 -4.17
C TYR A 226 -0.30 5.15 -4.90
N LEU A 227 -0.88 4.64 -5.99
CA LEU A 227 -1.92 5.35 -6.74
C LEU A 227 -3.18 5.63 -5.90
N TYR A 228 -3.62 4.67 -5.10
CA TYR A 228 -4.74 4.84 -4.18
C TYR A 228 -4.49 5.95 -3.16
N ASN A 229 -3.31 5.96 -2.55
CA ASN A 229 -2.96 6.96 -1.54
C ASN A 229 -2.94 8.38 -2.14
N GLN A 230 -2.48 8.55 -3.37
CA GLN A 230 -2.45 9.85 -4.07
C GLN A 230 -3.84 10.36 -4.45
N LEU A 231 -4.79 9.46 -4.74
CA LEU A 231 -6.05 9.83 -5.38
C LEU A 231 -7.27 9.75 -4.46
N SER A 232 -7.22 8.94 -3.41
CA SER A 232 -8.36 8.63 -2.55
C SER A 232 -9.10 9.88 -2.08
N CYS A 233 -8.37 10.91 -1.65
CA CYS A 233 -8.91 12.17 -1.13
C CYS A 233 -9.78 12.96 -2.13
N GLN A 234 -9.74 12.64 -3.43
CA GLN A 234 -10.52 13.27 -4.50
C GLN A 234 -11.89 12.62 -4.72
N PHE A 235 -12.17 11.49 -4.08
CA PHE A 235 -13.40 10.71 -4.25
C PHE A 235 -14.31 10.80 -3.03
N GLN A 236 -15.62 10.64 -3.24
CA GLN A 236 -16.62 10.74 -2.16
C GLN A 236 -16.64 9.50 -1.26
N ALA A 237 -16.23 8.36 -1.81
CA ALA A 237 -15.97 7.14 -1.06
C ALA A 237 -14.85 6.36 -1.74
N HIS A 238 -14.05 5.65 -0.95
CA HIS A 238 -12.91 4.91 -1.48
C HIS A 238 -12.63 3.66 -0.65
N CYS A 239 -12.12 2.62 -1.29
CA CYS A 239 -11.67 1.42 -0.59
C CYS A 239 -10.53 0.75 -1.34
N PHE A 240 -9.50 0.39 -0.60
CA PHE A 240 -8.49 -0.57 -1.02
C PHE A 240 -8.79 -1.90 -0.35
N MET A 241 -9.11 -2.93 -1.14
CA MET A 241 -9.23 -4.32 -0.70
C MET A 241 -7.91 -5.04 -0.97
N GLU A 242 -7.12 -5.27 0.08
CA GLU A 242 -5.86 -6.02 0.01
C GLU A 242 -6.15 -7.54 -0.08
N ASN A 243 -5.35 -8.26 -0.88
CA ASN A 243 -5.34 -9.73 -0.97
C ASN A 243 -6.73 -10.38 -1.14
N VAL A 244 -7.51 -9.92 -2.12
CA VAL A 244 -8.88 -10.40 -2.40
C VAL A 244 -8.92 -11.92 -2.56
N LYS A 245 -7.97 -12.49 -3.30
CA LYS A 245 -7.79 -13.95 -3.42
C LYS A 245 -7.71 -14.65 -2.06
N GLU A 246 -6.84 -14.17 -1.18
CA GLU A 246 -6.57 -14.83 0.11
C GLU A 246 -7.81 -14.79 1.02
N VAL A 247 -8.44 -13.62 1.14
CA VAL A 247 -9.66 -13.44 1.93
C VAL A 247 -10.78 -14.35 1.39
N CYS A 248 -10.97 -14.35 0.08
CA CYS A 248 -12.01 -15.13 -0.56
C CYS A 248 -11.76 -16.64 -0.45
N ASN A 249 -10.52 -17.11 -0.56
CA ASN A 249 -10.19 -18.53 -0.45
C ASN A 249 -10.29 -19.04 0.99
N ARG A 250 -9.95 -18.20 1.97
CA ARG A 250 -9.98 -18.59 3.39
C ARG A 250 -11.36 -18.51 4.01
N TYR A 251 -12.15 -17.49 3.66
CA TYR A 251 -13.41 -17.18 4.34
C TYR A 251 -14.64 -17.15 3.42
N GLY A 252 -14.46 -17.31 2.11
CA GLY A 252 -15.52 -17.25 1.13
C GLY A 252 -15.90 -15.84 0.70
N VAL A 253 -16.67 -15.78 -0.39
CA VAL A 253 -17.11 -14.52 -1.04
C VAL A 253 -17.98 -13.66 -0.15
N ARG A 254 -18.85 -14.27 0.67
CA ARG A 254 -19.71 -13.53 1.59
C ARG A 254 -18.89 -12.68 2.55
N ARG A 255 -17.79 -13.24 3.08
CA ARG A 255 -16.91 -12.51 3.99
C ARG A 255 -16.20 -11.35 3.29
N LEU A 256 -15.80 -11.56 2.04
CA LEU A 256 -15.22 -10.51 1.19
C LEU A 256 -16.20 -9.34 1.01
N GLN A 257 -17.48 -9.62 0.76
CA GLN A 257 -18.52 -8.59 0.65
C GLN A 257 -18.76 -7.85 1.97
N GLU A 258 -18.86 -8.58 3.08
CA GLU A 258 -19.00 -7.98 4.42
C GLU A 258 -17.81 -7.07 4.74
N GLU A 259 -16.59 -7.49 4.44
CA GLU A 259 -15.39 -6.68 4.64
C GLU A 259 -15.38 -5.42 3.77
N PHE A 260 -15.75 -5.55 2.50
CA PHE A 260 -15.89 -4.42 1.59
C PHE A 260 -16.92 -3.40 2.10
N LEU A 261 -18.09 -3.86 2.53
CA LEU A 261 -19.12 -3.00 3.11
C LEU A 261 -18.67 -2.37 4.43
N CYS A 262 -17.96 -3.11 5.30
CA CYS A 262 -17.36 -2.58 6.53
C CYS A 262 -16.39 -1.43 6.25
N ARG A 263 -15.49 -1.59 5.28
CA ARG A 263 -14.53 -0.53 4.94
C ARG A 263 -15.21 0.71 4.36
N MET A 264 -16.32 0.54 3.64
CA MET A 264 -17.03 1.65 3.01
C MET A 264 -18.04 2.38 3.92
N PHE A 265 -18.68 1.66 4.85
CA PHE A 265 -19.82 2.17 5.64
C PHE A 265 -19.62 2.08 7.17
N GLY A 266 -18.57 1.41 7.65
CA GLY A 266 -18.32 1.17 9.07
C GLY A 266 -19.14 0.00 9.63
N GLU A 267 -18.92 -0.32 10.91
CA GLU A 267 -19.51 -1.52 11.54
C GLU A 267 -20.98 -1.39 11.94
N ARG A 268 -21.54 -0.17 11.90
CA ARG A 268 -22.89 0.14 12.40
C ARG A 268 -24.03 -0.54 11.64
N ASP A 269 -23.77 -1.01 10.42
CA ASP A 269 -24.79 -1.61 9.54
C ASP A 269 -24.69 -3.15 9.43
N LYS A 270 -23.84 -3.83 10.22
CA LYS A 270 -23.59 -5.28 10.11
C LYS A 270 -24.87 -6.14 10.24
N GLU A 271 -25.81 -5.75 11.09
CA GLU A 271 -27.08 -6.47 11.28
C GLU A 271 -27.97 -6.42 10.03
N ALA A 272 -27.90 -5.33 9.26
CA ALA A 272 -28.69 -5.17 8.03
C ALA A 272 -28.21 -6.08 6.89
N TRP A 273 -26.91 -6.39 6.85
CA TRP A 273 -26.27 -7.19 5.78
C TRP A 273 -26.65 -8.67 5.81
N GLY A 274 -27.17 -9.16 6.94
CA GLY A 274 -27.63 -10.54 7.06
C GLY A 274 -28.87 -10.87 6.23
N SER A 275 -29.67 -9.85 5.87
CA SER A 275 -31.02 -10.01 5.31
C SER A 275 -31.18 -9.64 3.83
N VAL A 276 -30.24 -8.87 3.26
CA VAL A 276 -30.28 -8.34 1.90
C VAL A 276 -29.05 -8.82 1.12
N SER A 277 -29.20 -9.05 -0.19
CA SER A 277 -28.05 -9.35 -1.06
C SER A 277 -27.04 -8.19 -1.01
N CYS A 278 -25.80 -8.48 -0.58
CA CYS A 278 -24.72 -7.50 -0.50
C CYS A 278 -24.50 -6.76 -1.83
N SER A 279 -24.59 -7.48 -2.95
CA SER A 279 -24.47 -6.96 -4.31
C SER A 279 -25.51 -5.85 -4.59
N SER A 280 -26.76 -6.06 -4.18
CA SER A 280 -27.81 -5.03 -4.32
C SER A 280 -27.55 -3.81 -3.43
N MET A 281 -26.99 -4.01 -2.23
CA MET A 281 -26.62 -2.92 -1.34
C MET A 281 -25.47 -2.09 -1.91
N ILE A 282 -24.44 -2.75 -2.46
CA ILE A 282 -23.31 -2.07 -3.12
C ILE A 282 -23.85 -1.18 -4.25
N LYS A 283 -24.68 -1.73 -5.14
CA LYS A 283 -25.29 -0.98 -6.25
C LYS A 283 -26.06 0.25 -5.75
N GLU A 284 -27.03 0.07 -4.87
CA GLU A 284 -27.90 1.19 -4.43
C GLU A 284 -27.13 2.26 -3.65
N ARG A 285 -26.07 1.89 -2.93
CA ARG A 285 -25.28 2.85 -2.15
C ARG A 285 -24.26 3.63 -2.98
N PHE A 286 -23.81 3.10 -4.12
CA PHE A 286 -22.77 3.72 -4.95
C PHE A 286 -23.23 4.27 -6.30
N LYS A 287 -24.43 3.93 -6.76
CA LYS A 287 -25.00 4.39 -8.05
C LYS A 287 -24.95 5.90 -8.28
N HIS A 288 -24.91 6.70 -7.21
CA HIS A 288 -24.87 8.17 -7.26
C HIS A 288 -23.61 8.78 -6.65
N LYS A 289 -22.59 7.97 -6.36
CA LYS A 289 -21.35 8.42 -5.73
C LYS A 289 -20.16 8.27 -6.66
N ARG A 290 -19.29 9.27 -6.65
CA ARG A 290 -17.97 9.20 -7.27
C ARG A 290 -17.03 8.39 -6.37
N VAL A 291 -16.69 7.16 -6.77
CA VAL A 291 -15.91 6.24 -5.93
C VAL A 291 -14.55 5.86 -6.52
N LEU A 292 -13.58 5.56 -5.63
CA LEU A 292 -12.31 4.93 -5.97
C LEU A 292 -12.20 3.55 -5.30
N ILE A 293 -12.26 2.48 -6.08
CA ILE A 293 -12.17 1.11 -5.54
C ILE A 293 -10.92 0.45 -6.10
N VAL A 294 -10.11 -0.17 -5.24
CA VAL A 294 -8.98 -1.01 -5.63
C VAL A 294 -9.21 -2.42 -5.11
N LEU A 295 -9.21 -3.40 -6.01
CA LEU A 295 -9.28 -4.82 -5.69
C LEU A 295 -7.91 -5.44 -6.01
N ASP A 296 -7.14 -5.77 -4.97
CA ASP A 296 -5.79 -6.30 -5.12
C ASP A 296 -5.77 -7.83 -5.12
N ASP A 297 -4.96 -8.40 -6.02
CA ASP A 297 -4.73 -9.84 -6.21
C ASP A 297 -6.01 -10.64 -6.44
N VAL A 298 -6.77 -10.27 -7.47
CA VAL A 298 -7.98 -10.99 -7.92
C VAL A 298 -7.59 -12.16 -8.81
N ASP A 299 -8.16 -13.35 -8.56
CA ASP A 299 -7.89 -14.57 -9.32
C ASP A 299 -9.13 -15.35 -9.81
N ARG A 300 -10.34 -14.92 -9.42
CA ARG A 300 -11.59 -15.55 -9.86
C ARG A 300 -12.65 -14.52 -10.27
N SER A 301 -13.42 -14.82 -11.31
CA SER A 301 -14.48 -13.94 -11.82
C SER A 301 -15.58 -13.69 -10.78
N GLU A 302 -15.87 -14.67 -9.92
CA GLU A 302 -16.79 -14.56 -8.79
C GLU A 302 -16.46 -13.36 -7.89
N GLN A 303 -15.17 -13.10 -7.62
CA GLN A 303 -14.73 -11.97 -6.79
C GLN A 303 -15.08 -10.62 -7.41
N LEU A 304 -14.99 -10.49 -8.74
CA LEU A 304 -15.37 -9.27 -9.46
C LEU A 304 -16.88 -9.13 -9.58
N ASN A 305 -17.59 -10.20 -9.92
CA ASN A 305 -19.04 -10.21 -10.08
C ASN A 305 -19.79 -9.84 -8.80
N GLU A 306 -19.18 -10.07 -7.64
CA GLU A 306 -19.82 -9.85 -6.34
C GLU A 306 -19.51 -8.48 -5.72
N LEU A 307 -18.49 -7.78 -6.22
CA LEU A 307 -18.07 -6.46 -5.74
C LEU A 307 -18.24 -5.34 -6.78
N VAL A 308 -17.96 -5.63 -8.05
CA VAL A 308 -17.82 -4.65 -9.15
C VAL A 308 -18.37 -5.22 -10.48
N LYS A 309 -19.57 -5.79 -10.44
CA LYS A 309 -20.16 -6.50 -11.60
C LYS A 309 -20.30 -5.65 -12.86
N GLU A 310 -20.94 -4.49 -12.72
CA GLU A 310 -21.33 -3.63 -13.83
C GLU A 310 -20.94 -2.18 -13.51
N THR A 311 -20.66 -1.38 -14.53
CA THR A 311 -20.30 0.03 -14.35
C THR A 311 -21.48 0.85 -13.81
N ASP A 312 -22.72 0.44 -14.07
CA ASP A 312 -23.94 1.11 -13.60
C ASP A 312 -24.18 1.00 -12.08
N TRP A 313 -23.34 0.24 -11.37
CA TRP A 313 -23.31 0.21 -9.90
C TRP A 313 -22.72 1.48 -9.30
N PHE A 314 -22.03 2.28 -10.08
CA PHE A 314 -21.25 3.41 -9.60
C PHE A 314 -21.73 4.73 -10.22
N GLY A 315 -21.50 5.84 -9.52
CA GLY A 315 -21.85 7.15 -10.02
C GLY A 315 -20.82 7.70 -11.02
N PRO A 316 -21.17 8.77 -11.76
CA PRO A 316 -20.25 9.47 -12.66
C PRO A 316 -18.91 9.82 -12.01
N GLY A 317 -17.83 9.70 -12.78
CA GLY A 317 -16.46 9.99 -12.34
C GLY A 317 -15.81 8.90 -11.50
N SER A 318 -16.44 7.72 -11.35
CA SER A 318 -15.90 6.60 -10.55
C SER A 318 -14.75 5.87 -11.25
N ARG A 319 -13.79 5.40 -10.46
CA ARG A 319 -12.60 4.66 -10.91
C ARG A 319 -12.46 3.37 -10.12
N ILE A 320 -12.35 2.25 -10.83
CA ILE A 320 -12.14 0.94 -10.26
C ILE A 320 -10.82 0.40 -10.80
N ILE A 321 -9.96 -0.09 -9.92
CA ILE A 321 -8.67 -0.67 -10.26
C ILE A 321 -8.67 -2.12 -9.79
N VAL A 322 -8.27 -3.03 -10.67
CA VAL A 322 -8.13 -4.46 -10.35
C VAL A 322 -6.70 -4.86 -10.61
N THR A 323 -6.01 -5.43 -9.62
CA THR A 323 -4.71 -6.06 -9.85
C THR A 323 -4.88 -7.57 -9.99
N THR A 324 -4.17 -8.18 -10.93
CA THR A 324 -4.23 -9.62 -11.15
C THR A 324 -2.99 -10.15 -11.85
N ARG A 325 -2.77 -11.46 -11.75
CA ARG A 325 -1.77 -12.19 -12.55
C ARG A 325 -2.36 -12.73 -13.86
N ASP A 326 -3.69 -12.72 -13.99
CA ASP A 326 -4.41 -13.34 -15.11
C ASP A 326 -5.10 -12.28 -15.98
N ARG A 327 -4.61 -12.09 -17.21
CA ARG A 327 -5.19 -11.14 -18.16
C ARG A 327 -6.58 -11.57 -18.61
N HIS A 328 -6.81 -12.87 -18.75
CA HIS A 328 -8.08 -13.41 -19.24
C HIS A 328 -9.22 -13.02 -18.31
N LEU A 329 -8.97 -13.01 -17.01
CA LEU A 329 -9.93 -12.57 -15.99
C LEU A 329 -10.39 -11.12 -16.19
N LEU A 330 -9.50 -10.21 -16.60
CA LEU A 330 -9.87 -8.82 -16.89
C LEU A 330 -10.72 -8.72 -18.16
N VAL A 331 -10.28 -9.40 -19.22
CA VAL A 331 -10.94 -9.33 -20.55
C VAL A 331 -12.33 -9.98 -20.49
N SER A 332 -12.45 -11.14 -19.83
CA SER A 332 -13.74 -11.82 -19.63
C SER A 332 -14.74 -11.02 -18.79
N HIS A 333 -14.25 -10.15 -17.89
CA HIS A 333 -15.08 -9.19 -17.14
C HIS A 333 -15.41 -7.91 -17.93
N GLY A 334 -14.89 -7.75 -19.16
CA GLY A 334 -15.11 -6.56 -19.98
C GLY A 334 -14.20 -5.37 -19.64
N ILE A 335 -13.11 -5.59 -18.88
CA ILE A 335 -12.13 -4.54 -18.58
C ILE A 335 -11.19 -4.37 -19.77
N ALA A 336 -11.47 -3.37 -20.61
CA ALA A 336 -10.68 -3.09 -21.81
C ALA A 336 -9.36 -2.36 -21.54
N LEU A 337 -9.29 -1.55 -20.48
CA LEU A 337 -8.11 -0.78 -20.12
C LEU A 337 -7.17 -1.62 -19.25
N VAL A 338 -6.15 -2.22 -19.86
CA VAL A 338 -5.20 -3.11 -19.17
C VAL A 338 -3.79 -2.56 -19.25
N TYR A 339 -3.17 -2.36 -18.09
CA TYR A 339 -1.77 -1.99 -17.95
C TYR A 339 -0.91 -3.20 -17.56
N LYS A 340 0.01 -3.59 -18.45
CA LYS A 340 1.01 -4.63 -18.15
C LYS A 340 2.21 -4.03 -17.43
N VAL A 341 2.44 -4.42 -16.19
CA VAL A 341 3.62 -4.04 -15.41
C VAL A 341 4.83 -4.83 -15.90
N LYS A 342 5.94 -4.13 -16.12
CA LYS A 342 7.23 -4.72 -16.55
C LYS A 342 8.21 -4.75 -15.38
N CYS A 343 9.20 -5.64 -15.44
CA CYS A 343 10.34 -5.61 -14.54
C CYS A 343 11.09 -4.27 -14.63
N LEU A 344 11.80 -3.93 -13.55
CA LEU A 344 12.55 -2.68 -13.47
C LEU A 344 13.71 -2.66 -14.47
N PRO A 345 13.97 -1.52 -15.13
CA PRO A 345 15.20 -1.32 -15.88
C PRO A 345 16.41 -1.39 -14.94
N LYS A 346 17.57 -1.75 -15.50
CA LYS A 346 18.81 -1.99 -14.72
C LYS A 346 19.16 -0.87 -13.73
N LYS A 347 18.94 0.40 -14.10
CA LYS A 347 19.21 1.56 -13.25
C LYS A 347 18.33 1.56 -11.99
N GLU A 348 17.03 1.39 -12.16
CA GLU A 348 16.05 1.35 -11.06
C GLU A 348 16.22 0.07 -10.23
N ALA A 349 16.54 -1.05 -10.88
CA ALA A 349 16.86 -2.30 -10.20
C ALA A 349 18.07 -2.15 -9.26
N LEU A 350 19.14 -1.49 -9.71
CA LEU A 350 20.32 -1.19 -8.89
C LEU A 350 19.96 -0.28 -7.71
N GLN A 351 19.16 0.76 -7.93
CA GLN A 351 18.72 1.65 -6.87
C GLN A 351 17.91 0.89 -5.81
N LEU A 352 16.95 0.06 -6.25
CA LEU A 352 16.09 -0.69 -5.33
C LEU A 352 16.90 -1.72 -4.53
N PHE A 353 17.77 -2.46 -5.19
CA PHE A 353 18.66 -3.41 -4.52
C PHE A 353 19.57 -2.68 -3.50
N SER A 354 20.20 -1.59 -3.90
CA SER A 354 21.11 -0.82 -3.04
C SER A 354 20.39 -0.24 -1.82
N HIS A 355 19.13 0.19 -1.99
CA HIS A 355 18.30 0.67 -0.89
C HIS A 355 18.18 -0.39 0.22
N TYR A 356 17.87 -1.64 -0.14
CA TYR A 356 17.76 -2.73 0.84
C TYR A 356 19.12 -3.28 1.32
N ALA A 357 20.12 -3.34 0.44
CA ALA A 357 21.43 -3.90 0.75
C ALA A 357 22.34 -2.96 1.55
N PHE A 358 22.11 -1.65 1.49
CA PHE A 358 22.96 -0.62 2.10
C PHE A 358 22.18 0.45 2.88
N ARG A 359 20.89 0.22 3.22
CA ARG A 359 20.01 1.20 3.92
C ARG A 359 19.93 2.58 3.24
N GLY A 360 19.74 2.58 1.92
CA GLY A 360 19.55 3.83 1.17
C GLY A 360 20.81 4.64 0.91
N GLU A 361 22.01 4.13 1.23
CA GLU A 361 23.25 4.74 0.77
C GLU A 361 23.28 4.75 -0.77
N ILE A 362 23.38 5.95 -1.35
CA ILE A 362 23.33 6.17 -2.82
C ILE A 362 24.56 5.54 -3.51
N ILE A 363 25.67 5.38 -2.79
CA ILE A 363 26.95 4.95 -3.34
C ILE A 363 27.23 3.52 -2.90
N THR A 364 27.16 2.56 -3.83
CA THR A 364 27.67 1.21 -3.62
C THR A 364 29.17 1.27 -3.30
N PRO A 365 29.64 0.72 -2.17
CA PRO A 365 31.06 0.67 -1.85
C PRO A 365 31.83 -0.03 -2.97
N SER A 366 33.05 0.43 -3.27
CA SER A 366 33.79 0.00 -4.47
C SER A 366 33.97 -1.52 -4.57
N GLY A 367 34.20 -2.22 -3.45
CA GLY A 367 34.31 -3.69 -3.40
C GLY A 367 33.00 -4.45 -3.66
N PHE A 368 31.85 -3.79 -3.61
CA PHE A 368 30.54 -4.44 -3.78
C PHE A 368 29.94 -4.27 -5.18
N ARG A 369 30.63 -3.56 -6.10
CA ARG A 369 30.07 -3.26 -7.43
C ARG A 369 29.82 -4.51 -8.28
N GLU A 370 30.78 -5.42 -8.34
CA GLU A 370 30.69 -6.64 -9.16
C GLU A 370 29.63 -7.60 -8.60
N VAL A 371 29.66 -7.87 -7.30
CA VAL A 371 28.66 -8.72 -6.62
C VAL A 371 27.25 -8.11 -6.65
N SER A 372 27.12 -6.78 -6.62
CA SER A 372 25.81 -6.14 -6.83
C SER A 372 25.31 -6.34 -8.26
N ALA A 373 26.19 -6.25 -9.26
CA ALA A 373 25.82 -6.51 -10.65
C ALA A 373 25.37 -7.97 -10.86
N GLN A 374 26.05 -8.93 -10.22
CA GLN A 374 25.62 -10.33 -10.20
C GLN A 374 24.25 -10.51 -9.57
N ALA A 375 23.99 -9.91 -8.40
CA ALA A 375 22.68 -9.97 -7.75
C ALA A 375 21.55 -9.37 -8.62
N ILE A 376 21.81 -8.25 -9.29
CA ILE A 376 20.85 -7.60 -10.20
C ILE A 376 20.59 -8.45 -11.45
N ASN A 377 21.63 -9.06 -12.01
CA ASN A 377 21.50 -9.97 -13.13
C ASN A 377 20.69 -11.21 -12.75
N TYR A 378 20.93 -11.80 -11.58
CA TYR A 378 20.12 -12.92 -11.07
C TYR A 378 18.65 -12.51 -10.89
N ALA A 379 18.39 -11.34 -10.31
CA ALA A 379 17.03 -10.88 -10.08
C ALA A 379 16.28 -10.48 -11.36
N SER A 380 17.00 -10.24 -12.47
CA SER A 380 16.48 -9.82 -13.78
C SER A 380 15.40 -8.72 -13.71
N GLY A 381 15.63 -7.76 -12.82
CA GLY A 381 14.77 -6.59 -12.63
C GLY A 381 13.47 -6.86 -11.86
N LEU A 382 13.27 -8.05 -11.30
CA LEU A 382 12.10 -8.38 -10.50
C LEU A 382 12.17 -7.71 -9.11
N PRO A 383 11.28 -6.75 -8.77
CA PRO A 383 11.34 -6.01 -7.51
C PRO A 383 11.38 -6.88 -6.26
N LEU A 384 10.55 -7.93 -6.22
CA LEU A 384 10.52 -8.87 -5.09
C LEU A 384 11.89 -9.51 -4.86
N ALA A 385 12.52 -10.03 -5.92
CA ALA A 385 13.82 -10.68 -5.83
C ALA A 385 14.90 -9.71 -5.39
N LEU A 386 14.93 -8.49 -5.95
CA LEU A 386 15.86 -7.43 -5.55
C LEU A 386 15.74 -7.09 -4.06
N ARG A 387 14.50 -6.99 -3.54
CA ARG A 387 14.24 -6.71 -2.12
C ARG A 387 14.68 -7.85 -1.21
N VAL A 388 14.31 -9.09 -1.54
CA VAL A 388 14.68 -10.29 -0.77
C VAL A 388 16.18 -10.42 -0.69
N LEU A 389 16.87 -10.33 -1.84
CA LEU A 389 18.33 -10.44 -1.89
C LEU A 389 19.03 -9.28 -1.17
N GLY A 390 18.61 -8.04 -1.43
CA GLY A 390 19.22 -6.88 -0.77
C GLY A 390 19.09 -6.98 0.75
N SER A 391 17.91 -7.36 1.24
CA SER A 391 17.65 -7.53 2.67
C SER A 391 18.43 -8.71 3.26
N PHE A 392 18.51 -9.84 2.53
CA PHE A 392 19.31 -10.99 2.93
C PHE A 392 20.81 -10.69 2.94
N LEU A 393 21.30 -9.80 2.08
CA LEU A 393 22.72 -9.49 1.97
C LEU A 393 23.17 -8.33 2.87
N TYR A 394 22.23 -7.62 3.48
CA TYR A 394 22.50 -6.52 4.41
C TYR A 394 23.45 -6.95 5.55
N ARG A 395 24.47 -6.13 5.82
CA ARG A 395 25.54 -6.33 6.84
C ARG A 395 26.39 -7.60 6.70
N ARG A 396 26.35 -8.27 5.55
CA ARG A 396 27.26 -9.38 5.24
C ARG A 396 28.51 -8.88 4.52
N SER A 397 29.59 -9.62 4.68
CA SER A 397 30.86 -9.39 4.00
C SER A 397 30.77 -9.71 2.51
N GLN A 398 31.72 -9.19 1.72
CA GLN A 398 31.78 -9.45 0.28
C GLN A 398 31.88 -10.96 -0.03
N SER A 399 32.67 -11.72 0.74
CA SER A 399 32.81 -13.17 0.54
C SER A 399 31.51 -13.93 0.81
N GLU A 400 30.71 -13.49 1.78
CA GLU A 400 29.38 -14.06 2.03
C GLU A 400 28.39 -13.73 0.90
N TRP A 401 28.52 -12.57 0.24
CA TRP A 401 27.74 -12.24 -0.96
C TRP A 401 28.10 -13.17 -2.12
N GLU A 402 29.39 -13.31 -2.40
CA GLU A 402 29.91 -14.20 -3.47
C GLU A 402 29.43 -15.64 -3.25
N SER A 403 29.58 -16.16 -2.03
CA SER A 403 29.11 -17.50 -1.67
C SER A 403 27.59 -17.66 -1.79
N THR A 404 26.82 -16.63 -1.40
CA THR A 404 25.36 -16.65 -1.53
C THR A 404 24.93 -16.67 -2.99
N LEU A 405 25.52 -15.80 -3.82
CA LEU A 405 25.17 -15.70 -5.23
C LEU A 405 25.55 -16.97 -6.01
N ALA A 406 26.72 -17.55 -5.73
CA ALA A 406 27.12 -18.84 -6.29
C ALA A 406 26.14 -19.96 -5.91
N ARG A 407 25.66 -19.98 -4.65
CA ARG A 407 24.64 -20.94 -4.22
C ARG A 407 23.32 -20.76 -4.96
N LEU A 408 22.92 -19.51 -5.22
CA LEU A 408 21.66 -19.18 -5.89
C LEU A 408 21.62 -19.60 -7.35
N GLU A 409 22.75 -19.76 -8.03
CA GLU A 409 22.79 -20.34 -9.39
C GLU A 409 22.28 -21.79 -9.41
N THR A 410 22.56 -22.54 -8.34
CA THR A 410 22.18 -23.96 -8.23
C THR A 410 20.84 -24.14 -7.52
N TYR A 411 20.63 -23.42 -6.41
CA TYR A 411 19.48 -23.56 -5.53
C TYR A 411 18.76 -22.22 -5.37
N PRO A 412 17.61 -22.02 -6.03
CA PRO A 412 16.89 -20.75 -5.95
C PRO A 412 16.41 -20.46 -4.53
N HIS A 413 16.27 -19.17 -4.21
CA HIS A 413 15.81 -18.74 -2.89
C HIS A 413 14.34 -19.13 -2.66
N SER A 414 14.03 -19.79 -1.53
CA SER A 414 12.68 -20.26 -1.17
C SER A 414 11.62 -19.16 -1.25
N ASP A 415 11.86 -18.01 -0.62
CA ASP A 415 10.86 -16.93 -0.55
C ASP A 415 10.53 -16.34 -1.93
N ILE A 416 11.48 -16.34 -2.85
CA ILE A 416 11.26 -15.90 -4.25
C ILE A 416 10.45 -16.97 -4.98
N MET A 417 10.84 -18.22 -4.80
CA MET A 417 10.20 -19.38 -5.41
C MET A 417 8.73 -19.52 -5.00
N GLU A 418 8.41 -19.41 -3.71
CA GLU A 418 7.04 -19.51 -3.21
C GLU A 418 6.10 -18.51 -3.88
N VAL A 419 6.53 -17.25 -4.04
CA VAL A 419 5.68 -16.23 -4.67
C VAL A 419 5.48 -16.47 -6.16
N LEU A 420 6.51 -16.92 -6.87
CA LEU A 420 6.43 -17.24 -8.30
C LEU A 420 5.57 -18.50 -8.53
N ARG A 421 5.73 -19.51 -7.66
CA ARG A 421 5.06 -20.81 -7.73
C ARG A 421 3.54 -20.70 -7.65
N VAL A 422 3.00 -19.70 -6.95
CA VAL A 422 1.54 -19.47 -6.87
C VAL A 422 0.86 -19.45 -8.25
N SER A 423 1.52 -18.90 -9.28
CA SER A 423 0.96 -18.87 -10.63
C SER A 423 1.03 -20.24 -11.34
N TYR A 424 2.05 -21.04 -11.02
CA TYR A 424 2.23 -22.40 -11.54
C TYR A 424 1.26 -23.39 -10.90
N ASP A 425 1.07 -23.32 -9.58
CA ASP A 425 0.17 -24.23 -8.85
C ASP A 425 -1.30 -24.06 -9.30
N GLY A 426 -1.66 -22.89 -9.84
CA GLY A 426 -2.99 -22.59 -10.40
C GLY A 426 -3.19 -23.00 -11.87
N LEU A 427 -2.21 -23.65 -12.49
CA LEU A 427 -2.33 -24.23 -13.83
C LEU A 427 -2.96 -25.63 -13.77
N ASP A 428 -3.58 -26.06 -14.87
CA ASP A 428 -3.95 -27.47 -15.04
C ASP A 428 -2.73 -28.36 -15.36
N GLU A 429 -2.92 -29.67 -15.38
CA GLU A 429 -1.82 -30.62 -15.57
C GLU A 429 -1.14 -30.52 -16.95
N GLN A 430 -1.88 -30.21 -18.03
CA GLN A 430 -1.27 -30.03 -19.35
C GLN A 430 -0.50 -28.70 -19.42
N GLU A 431 -1.06 -27.65 -18.85
CA GLU A 431 -0.42 -26.34 -18.76
C GLU A 431 0.86 -26.38 -17.92
N LYS A 432 0.86 -27.13 -16.80
CA LYS A 432 2.06 -27.40 -15.99
C LYS A 432 3.13 -28.11 -16.82
N ALA A 433 2.76 -29.16 -17.55
CA ALA A 433 3.71 -29.88 -18.41
C ALA A 433 4.30 -28.95 -19.48
N ILE A 434 3.48 -28.17 -20.18
CA ILE A 434 3.92 -27.18 -21.17
C ILE A 434 4.86 -26.14 -20.55
N PHE A 435 4.54 -25.64 -19.34
CA PHE A 435 5.40 -24.72 -18.61
C PHE A 435 6.78 -25.33 -18.36
N LEU A 436 6.82 -26.59 -17.88
CA LEU A 436 8.08 -27.28 -17.61
C LEU A 436 8.90 -27.50 -18.89
N TYR A 437 8.28 -27.94 -19.99
CA TYR A 437 8.95 -28.05 -21.31
C TYR A 437 9.58 -26.73 -21.74
N ILE A 438 8.87 -25.61 -21.59
CA ILE A 438 9.40 -24.28 -21.93
C ILE A 438 10.59 -23.94 -21.02
N SER A 439 10.46 -24.15 -19.70
CA SER A 439 11.51 -23.82 -18.73
C SER A 439 12.78 -24.66 -18.89
N CYS A 440 12.65 -25.92 -19.31
CA CYS A 440 13.78 -26.84 -19.42
C CYS A 440 14.45 -26.77 -20.80
N PHE A 441 13.68 -26.59 -21.88
CA PHE A 441 14.19 -26.79 -23.24
C PHE A 441 13.89 -25.65 -24.23
N TYR A 442 12.78 -24.95 -24.06
CA TYR A 442 12.23 -24.11 -25.13
C TYR A 442 12.15 -22.61 -24.82
N ASN A 443 12.78 -22.13 -23.74
CA ASN A 443 12.95 -20.68 -23.55
C ASN A 443 13.73 -20.09 -24.74
N MET A 444 13.32 -18.90 -25.19
CA MET A 444 13.86 -18.17 -26.35
C MET A 444 13.66 -18.83 -27.72
N LYS A 445 12.94 -19.97 -27.83
CA LYS A 445 12.65 -20.64 -29.10
C LYS A 445 11.43 -20.02 -29.81
N HIS A 446 11.35 -20.24 -31.12
CA HIS A 446 10.25 -19.73 -31.94
C HIS A 446 8.91 -20.41 -31.56
N VAL A 447 7.85 -19.63 -31.40
CA VAL A 447 6.55 -20.11 -30.90
C VAL A 447 5.97 -21.22 -31.77
N ASP A 448 5.95 -21.06 -33.10
CA ASP A 448 5.41 -22.07 -34.02
C ASP A 448 6.14 -23.43 -33.92
N TYR A 449 7.45 -23.39 -33.66
CA TYR A 449 8.25 -24.60 -33.48
C TYR A 449 7.86 -25.33 -32.21
N VAL A 450 7.77 -24.59 -31.09
CA VAL A 450 7.40 -25.14 -29.78
C VAL A 450 5.97 -25.67 -29.79
N THR A 451 5.02 -24.92 -30.36
CA THR A 451 3.62 -25.34 -30.50
C THR A 451 3.52 -26.65 -31.27
N ARG A 452 4.24 -26.79 -32.40
CA ARG A 452 4.24 -28.01 -33.20
C ARG A 452 4.78 -29.21 -32.42
N LEU A 453 5.92 -29.07 -31.75
CA LEU A 453 6.53 -30.18 -31.00
C LEU A 453 5.63 -30.65 -29.86
N LEU A 454 5.12 -29.72 -29.06
CA LEU A 454 4.23 -30.05 -27.94
C LEU A 454 2.93 -30.70 -28.42
N SER A 455 2.41 -30.27 -29.58
CA SER A 455 1.23 -30.90 -30.20
C SER A 455 1.51 -32.34 -30.64
N ILE A 456 2.70 -32.63 -31.18
CA ILE A 456 3.11 -34.00 -31.54
C ILE A 456 3.20 -34.89 -30.29
N CYS A 457 3.62 -34.33 -29.15
CA CYS A 457 3.64 -35.00 -27.86
C CYS A 457 2.24 -35.15 -27.22
N GLY A 458 1.17 -34.72 -27.88
CA GLY A 458 -0.20 -34.87 -27.39
C GLY A 458 -0.68 -33.78 -26.42
N TYR A 459 0.08 -32.71 -26.25
CA TYR A 459 -0.33 -31.55 -25.43
C TYR A 459 -1.18 -30.57 -26.25
N ALA A 460 -2.16 -29.95 -25.59
CA ALA A 460 -2.96 -28.86 -26.16
C ALA A 460 -2.14 -27.55 -26.23
N ALA A 461 -1.10 -27.54 -27.05
CA ALA A 461 -0.03 -26.54 -27.03
C ALA A 461 -0.51 -25.11 -27.32
N GLU A 462 -1.43 -24.94 -28.29
CA GLU A 462 -1.92 -23.62 -28.69
C GLU A 462 -2.65 -22.90 -27.55
N ILE A 463 -3.57 -23.60 -26.88
CA ILE A 463 -4.28 -23.05 -25.73
C ILE A 463 -3.36 -22.94 -24.51
N GLY A 464 -2.50 -23.92 -24.25
CA GLY A 464 -1.58 -23.88 -23.12
C GLY A 464 -0.61 -22.70 -23.19
N ILE A 465 0.00 -22.44 -24.34
CA ILE A 465 0.87 -21.26 -24.54
C ILE A 465 0.08 -19.95 -24.37
N THR A 466 -1.17 -19.92 -24.81
CA THR A 466 -2.06 -18.76 -24.61
C THR A 466 -2.31 -18.52 -23.13
N VAL A 467 -2.67 -19.56 -22.36
CA VAL A 467 -2.92 -19.45 -20.91
C VAL A 467 -1.66 -19.03 -20.15
N LEU A 468 -0.50 -19.61 -20.47
CA LEU A 468 0.77 -19.20 -19.87
C LEU A 468 1.09 -17.71 -20.16
N THR A 469 0.75 -17.24 -21.36
CA THR A 469 0.89 -15.83 -21.73
C THR A 469 -0.09 -14.96 -20.94
N GLU A 470 -1.35 -15.36 -20.81
CA GLU A 470 -2.39 -14.64 -20.05
C GLU A 470 -2.07 -14.58 -18.55
N LYS A 471 -1.47 -15.62 -17.98
CA LYS A 471 -1.02 -15.67 -16.58
C LYS A 471 0.33 -15.01 -16.32
N SER A 472 0.89 -14.30 -17.32
CA SER A 472 2.20 -13.63 -17.24
C SER A 472 3.37 -14.55 -16.87
N LEU A 473 3.28 -15.84 -17.20
CA LEU A 473 4.38 -16.79 -17.00
C LEU A 473 5.38 -16.76 -18.17
N ILE A 474 4.89 -16.43 -19.37
CA ILE A 474 5.71 -16.22 -20.57
C ILE A 474 5.29 -14.96 -21.32
N VAL A 475 6.16 -14.52 -22.23
CA VAL A 475 5.88 -13.43 -23.17
C VAL A 475 6.32 -13.86 -24.56
N ILE A 476 5.44 -13.70 -25.55
CA ILE A 476 5.81 -13.87 -26.96
C ILE A 476 6.32 -12.51 -27.48
N SER A 477 7.56 -12.49 -27.97
CA SER A 477 8.21 -11.29 -28.49
C SER A 477 9.07 -11.65 -29.68
N ASN A 478 8.85 -10.97 -30.82
CA ASN A 478 9.55 -11.23 -32.08
C ASN A 478 9.43 -12.69 -32.54
N GLY A 479 8.26 -13.30 -32.36
CA GLY A 479 8.01 -14.71 -32.70
C GLY A 479 8.61 -15.73 -31.72
N CYS A 480 9.38 -15.31 -30.71
CA CYS A 480 9.96 -16.20 -29.72
C CYS A 480 9.22 -16.18 -28.38
N ILE A 481 9.13 -17.34 -27.74
CA ILE A 481 8.70 -17.47 -26.34
C ILE A 481 9.83 -16.98 -25.43
N LYS A 482 9.50 -16.12 -24.47
CA LYS A 482 10.43 -15.64 -23.44
C LYS A 482 9.85 -15.92 -22.07
N MET A 483 10.58 -16.67 -21.26
CA MET A 483 10.32 -16.89 -19.85
C MET A 483 11.31 -16.06 -19.03
N HIS A 484 10.87 -15.50 -17.90
CA HIS A 484 11.75 -14.78 -16.98
C HIS A 484 12.74 -15.75 -16.35
N ASP A 485 14.00 -15.36 -16.19
CA ASP A 485 15.09 -16.22 -15.71
C ASP A 485 14.74 -16.94 -14.38
N LEU A 486 14.17 -16.22 -13.41
CA LEU A 486 13.69 -16.82 -12.15
C LEU A 486 12.50 -17.79 -12.32
N LEU A 487 11.65 -17.62 -13.33
CA LEU A 487 10.60 -18.62 -13.65
C LEU A 487 11.20 -19.85 -14.33
N GLU A 488 12.20 -19.65 -15.20
CA GLU A 488 12.92 -20.74 -15.83
C GLU A 488 13.65 -21.58 -14.79
N GLN A 489 14.39 -20.93 -13.89
CA GLN A 489 15.04 -21.58 -12.76
C GLN A 489 14.04 -22.29 -11.85
N MET A 490 12.86 -21.67 -11.61
CA MET A 490 11.80 -22.30 -10.84
C MET A 490 11.31 -23.60 -11.48
N GLY A 491 11.05 -23.59 -12.80
CA GLY A 491 10.61 -24.79 -13.52
C GLY A 491 11.65 -25.92 -13.48
N ARG A 492 12.93 -25.58 -13.66
CA ARG A 492 14.03 -26.54 -13.55
C ARG A 492 14.16 -27.12 -12.14
N GLU A 493 13.98 -26.31 -11.11
CA GLU A 493 14.00 -26.76 -9.72
C GLU A 493 12.82 -27.70 -9.41
N LEU A 494 11.62 -27.42 -9.94
CA LEU A 494 10.47 -28.32 -9.78
C LEU A 494 10.73 -29.71 -10.37
N VAL A 495 11.45 -29.81 -11.50
CA VAL A 495 11.86 -31.10 -12.08
C VAL A 495 12.94 -31.77 -11.23
N ARG A 496 13.93 -31.02 -10.73
CA ARG A 496 14.97 -31.56 -9.83
C ARG A 496 14.37 -32.15 -8.56
N GLN A 497 13.33 -31.54 -8.00
CA GLN A 497 12.64 -32.00 -6.79
C GLN A 497 11.86 -33.31 -6.98
N GLN A 498 11.53 -33.71 -8.22
CA GLN A 498 10.89 -35.01 -8.48
C GLN A 498 11.80 -36.17 -8.05
N ALA A 499 13.10 -36.04 -8.30
CA ALA A 499 14.09 -37.01 -7.88
C ALA A 499 15.44 -36.32 -7.62
N VAL A 500 15.69 -36.01 -6.35
CA VAL A 500 16.90 -35.29 -5.92
C VAL A 500 18.15 -36.14 -6.13
N THR A 501 18.11 -37.40 -5.72
CA THR A 501 19.27 -38.30 -5.68
C THR A 501 19.45 -39.14 -6.95
N LYS A 502 18.42 -39.27 -7.78
CA LYS A 502 18.43 -40.15 -8.96
C LYS A 502 17.90 -39.41 -10.19
N PRO A 503 18.78 -38.77 -10.98
CA PRO A 503 18.38 -38.03 -12.17
C PRO A 503 17.53 -38.83 -13.16
N SER A 504 17.78 -40.14 -13.29
CA SER A 504 17.03 -41.02 -14.19
C SER A 504 15.55 -41.24 -13.83
N ASP A 505 15.10 -40.74 -12.68
CA ASP A 505 13.69 -40.75 -12.26
C ASP A 505 13.01 -39.38 -12.46
N ARG A 506 13.70 -38.39 -13.06
CA ARG A 506 13.14 -37.06 -13.41
C ARG A 506 12.45 -37.09 -14.78
N LEU A 507 11.43 -36.25 -14.98
CA LEU A 507 10.77 -36.11 -16.28
C LEU A 507 11.72 -35.59 -17.36
N PHE A 508 12.59 -34.63 -17.03
CA PHE A 508 13.46 -33.94 -17.98
C PHE A 508 14.91 -33.93 -17.52
N LEU A 509 15.82 -34.09 -18.49
CA LEU A 509 17.27 -34.04 -18.29
C LEU A 509 17.92 -33.04 -19.24
N TRP A 510 18.84 -32.24 -18.71
CA TRP A 510 19.59 -31.25 -19.49
C TRP A 510 21.05 -31.09 -19.05
N GLU A 511 21.45 -31.73 -17.94
CA GLU A 511 22.84 -31.75 -17.51
C GLU A 511 23.57 -32.87 -18.27
N SER A 512 24.65 -32.53 -18.96
CA SER A 512 25.37 -33.48 -19.82
C SER A 512 25.87 -34.71 -19.04
N GLN A 513 26.32 -34.54 -17.79
CA GLN A 513 26.74 -35.65 -16.93
C GLN A 513 25.58 -36.59 -16.56
N ASP A 514 24.44 -36.05 -16.12
CA ASP A 514 23.26 -36.86 -15.77
C ASP A 514 22.78 -37.69 -16.97
N ILE A 515 22.87 -37.11 -18.18
CA ILE A 515 22.52 -37.80 -19.42
C ILE A 515 23.56 -38.87 -19.80
N CYS A 516 24.86 -38.58 -19.66
CA CYS A 516 25.93 -39.56 -19.85
C CYS A 516 25.74 -40.78 -18.93
N ASP A 517 25.53 -40.55 -17.65
CA ASP A 517 25.38 -41.60 -16.66
C ASP A 517 24.14 -42.47 -16.97
N LEU A 518 23.03 -41.83 -17.34
CA LEU A 518 21.81 -42.54 -17.74
C LEU A 518 22.02 -43.42 -18.98
N LEU A 519 22.67 -42.88 -20.02
CA LEU A 519 22.89 -43.60 -21.29
C LEU A 519 23.93 -44.71 -21.14
N SER A 520 25.01 -44.47 -20.40
CA SER A 520 26.09 -45.45 -20.19
C SER A 520 25.66 -46.62 -19.32
N GLU A 521 24.85 -46.37 -18.29
CA GLU A 521 24.35 -47.42 -17.38
C GLU A 521 23.08 -48.12 -17.90
N ASN A 522 22.49 -47.68 -19.02
CA ASN A 522 21.15 -48.07 -19.46
C ASN A 522 20.11 -47.98 -18.33
N SER A 523 20.28 -47.00 -17.42
CA SER A 523 19.50 -46.84 -16.19
C SER A 523 18.26 -45.95 -16.36
N GLY A 524 17.93 -45.60 -17.61
CA GLY A 524 16.75 -44.81 -17.97
C GLY A 524 15.45 -45.48 -17.54
N THR A 525 14.54 -44.69 -16.99
CA THR A 525 13.21 -45.16 -16.59
C THR A 525 12.15 -44.73 -17.61
N GLN A 526 10.96 -45.35 -17.53
CA GLN A 526 9.79 -44.93 -18.32
C GLN A 526 9.29 -43.52 -17.97
N LEU A 527 9.87 -42.86 -16.95
CA LEU A 527 9.49 -41.52 -16.50
C LEU A 527 10.18 -40.42 -17.31
N VAL A 528 11.31 -40.69 -17.96
CA VAL A 528 12.03 -39.65 -18.73
C VAL A 528 11.27 -39.35 -20.02
N GLU A 529 10.68 -38.17 -20.09
CA GLU A 529 9.92 -37.68 -21.25
C GLU A 529 10.77 -36.88 -22.25
N GLY A 530 11.90 -36.31 -21.82
CA GLY A 530 12.75 -35.50 -22.69
C GLY A 530 14.16 -35.28 -22.19
N MET A 531 15.11 -35.18 -23.12
CA MET A 531 16.51 -34.86 -22.83
C MET A 531 17.02 -33.78 -23.79
N SER A 532 17.82 -32.85 -23.28
CA SER A 532 18.56 -31.87 -24.08
C SER A 532 20.04 -32.21 -24.05
N LEU A 533 20.55 -32.68 -25.19
CA LEU A 533 21.94 -33.08 -25.37
C LEU A 533 22.73 -31.96 -26.03
N ASN A 534 23.78 -31.47 -25.36
CA ASN A 534 24.79 -30.65 -26.01
C ASN A 534 26.01 -31.50 -26.38
N LEU A 535 26.06 -31.97 -27.63
CA LEU A 535 27.11 -32.89 -28.10
C LEU A 535 28.54 -32.33 -27.96
N SER A 536 28.73 -31.01 -27.85
CA SER A 536 30.06 -30.43 -27.63
C SER A 536 30.61 -30.63 -26.21
N GLU A 537 29.75 -31.02 -25.26
CA GLU A 537 30.11 -31.24 -23.85
C GLU A 537 30.41 -32.71 -23.54
N PHE A 538 30.32 -33.59 -24.53
CA PHE A 538 30.59 -35.02 -24.38
C PHE A 538 32.06 -35.33 -24.70
N PRO A 539 32.73 -36.22 -23.95
CA PRO A 539 34.03 -36.75 -24.32
C PRO A 539 33.97 -37.42 -25.71
N GLU A 540 35.03 -37.31 -26.52
CA GLU A 540 35.08 -37.88 -27.89
C GLU A 540 34.81 -39.41 -27.93
N ASP A 541 34.95 -40.10 -26.80
CA ASP A 541 34.74 -41.55 -26.64
C ASP A 541 33.26 -41.97 -26.50
N PHE A 542 32.30 -41.04 -26.58
CA PHE A 542 30.87 -41.32 -26.41
C PHE A 542 30.11 -41.70 -27.71
N CYS A 543 30.82 -41.87 -28.84
CA CYS A 543 30.25 -42.28 -30.14
C CYS A 543 30.31 -43.80 -30.38
#